data_AF-A0A348YLU3-F1
#
_entry.id   AF-A0A348YLU3-F1
#
_cell.length_a   1.000
_cell.length_b   1.000
_cell.length_c   1.000
_cell.angle_alpha   90.00
_cell.angle_beta   90.00
_cell.angle_gamma   90.00
#
_symmetry.space_group_name_H-M   'P 1'
#
loop_
_entity.id
_entity.type
_entity.pdbx_description
1 polymer ?
#
loop_
_entity_poly.entity_id
_entity_poly.type
_entity_poly.pdbx_seq_one_letter_code
_entity_poly.pdbx_strand_id
1 'polypeptide(L)'
;MRTKSWTPSLILGKKMLFCSMTFLYVFLPIVCSIYLIIRRDLRNYVLLIASIVFYAWGEPAYLAVMLITIISNYVFAIYIEKMPIGGKRLFFLIAAISVDLAILGYFKYFNFLIENINLLFKTNSDFVKQTLISKNSE
;
A
#
# COMPACT_ATOMS: atom_id res chain seq x y z
N MET A 1 -8.61 -36.64 -19.78
CA MET A 1 -8.88 -35.20 -19.94
C MET A 1 -9.80 -34.76 -18.81
N ARG A 2 -9.29 -34.03 -17.82
CA ARG A 2 -10.03 -33.67 -16.59
C ARG A 2 -10.28 -32.17 -16.62
N THR A 3 -11.47 -31.78 -17.02
CA THR A 3 -11.90 -30.38 -17.09
C THR A 3 -12.03 -29.86 -15.66
N LYS A 4 -11.10 -28.97 -15.26
CA LYS A 4 -11.22 -28.20 -14.02
C LYS A 4 -12.47 -27.33 -14.13
N SER A 5 -13.54 -27.78 -13.49
CA SER A 5 -14.74 -26.99 -13.22
C SER A 5 -14.35 -25.82 -12.31
N TRP A 6 -14.27 -24.63 -12.90
CA TRP A 6 -14.13 -23.37 -12.20
C TRP A 6 -15.35 -23.16 -11.30
N THR A 7 -15.20 -23.34 -9.99
CA THR A 7 -16.18 -22.92 -8.99
C THR A 7 -15.86 -21.47 -8.59
N PRO A 8 -16.72 -20.48 -8.89
CA PRO A 8 -16.55 -19.10 -8.45
C PRO A 8 -17.07 -18.98 -7.02
N SER A 9 -16.38 -19.61 -6.07
CA SER A 9 -16.69 -19.49 -4.64
C SER A 9 -15.58 -18.69 -3.99
N LEU A 10 -15.77 -17.37 -3.87
CA LEU A 10 -15.30 -16.52 -2.77
C LEU A 10 -15.67 -15.06 -3.07
N ILE A 11 -16.93 -14.73 -2.77
CA ILE A 11 -17.50 -13.37 -2.73
C ILE A 11 -17.03 -12.63 -1.43
N LEU A 12 -15.84 -12.95 -0.90
CA LEU A 12 -15.26 -12.25 0.24
C LEU A 12 -14.01 -11.48 -0.20
N GLY A 13 -14.14 -10.15 -0.26
CA GLY A 13 -13.03 -9.24 -0.54
C GLY A 13 -13.10 -8.61 -1.93
N LYS A 14 -14.25 -8.02 -2.30
CA LYS A 14 -14.30 -7.12 -3.46
C LYS A 14 -13.50 -5.86 -3.10
N LYS A 15 -12.18 -5.88 -3.32
CA LYS A 15 -11.34 -4.67 -3.28
C LYS A 15 -11.97 -3.67 -4.22
N MET A 16 -12.35 -2.50 -3.71
CA MET A 16 -12.79 -1.41 -4.57
C MET A 16 -11.55 -0.89 -5.31
N LEU A 17 -11.32 -1.44 -6.51
CA LEU A 17 -10.39 -0.85 -7.47
C LEU A 17 -10.89 0.57 -7.79
N PHE A 18 -9.96 1.53 -7.92
CA PHE A 18 -10.23 2.96 -8.11
C PHE A 18 -11.15 3.28 -9.30
N CYS A 19 -11.19 2.39 -10.32
CA CYS A 19 -12.11 2.47 -11.48
C CYS A 19 -13.41 1.67 -11.32
N SER A 20 -13.77 1.26 -10.11
CA SER A 20 -15.06 0.59 -9.88
C SER A 20 -16.19 1.58 -10.15
N MET A 21 -17.20 1.15 -10.93
CA MET A 21 -18.45 1.89 -11.14
C MET A 21 -19.05 2.41 -9.82
N THR A 22 -18.85 1.69 -8.71
CA THR A 22 -19.34 2.11 -7.39
C THR A 22 -18.66 3.39 -6.89
N PHE A 23 -17.37 3.63 -7.18
CA PHE A 23 -16.70 4.86 -6.78
C PHE A 23 -17.26 6.08 -7.54
N LEU A 24 -17.36 5.97 -8.86
CA LEU A 24 -17.81 7.08 -9.71
C LEU A 24 -19.28 7.46 -9.44
N TYR A 25 -20.17 6.48 -9.30
CA TYR A 25 -21.62 6.73 -9.19
C TYR A 25 -22.12 6.91 -7.75
N VAL A 26 -21.37 6.49 -6.73
CA VAL A 26 -21.81 6.60 -5.33
C VAL A 26 -20.94 7.57 -4.55
N PHE A 27 -19.63 7.33 -4.50
CA PHE A 27 -18.72 8.12 -3.67
C PHE A 27 -18.59 9.57 -4.17
N LEU A 28 -18.33 9.78 -5.46
CA LEU A 28 -18.15 11.12 -6.03
C LEU A 28 -19.36 12.05 -5.85
N PRO A 29 -20.61 11.66 -6.21
CA PRO A 29 -21.76 12.54 -6.02
C PRO A 29 -22.07 12.82 -4.55
N ILE A 30 -21.82 11.86 -3.65
CA ILE A 30 -22.00 12.07 -2.20
C ILE A 30 -21.01 13.12 -1.70
N VAL A 31 -19.72 12.97 -2.00
CA VAL A 31 -18.68 13.90 -1.55
C VAL A 31 -18.90 15.30 -2.15
N CYS A 32 -19.24 15.40 -3.43
CA CYS A 32 -19.60 16.66 -4.06
C CYS A 32 -20.82 17.32 -3.40
N SER A 33 -21.88 16.56 -3.10
CA SER A 33 -23.07 17.09 -2.45
C SER A 33 -22.75 17.65 -1.06
N ILE A 34 -21.98 16.93 -0.26
CA ILE A 34 -21.52 17.39 1.06
C ILE A 34 -20.63 18.64 0.92
N TYR A 35 -19.72 18.64 -0.06
CA TYR A 35 -18.80 19.75 -0.31
C TYR A 35 -19.54 21.06 -0.67
N LEU A 36 -20.63 20.98 -1.43
CA LEU A 36 -21.43 22.14 -1.83
C LEU A 36 -22.25 22.73 -0.68
N ILE A 37 -22.72 21.90 0.26
CA ILE A 37 -23.56 22.31 1.39
C ILE A 37 -22.71 22.87 2.55
N ILE A 38 -21.47 22.39 2.72
CA ILE A 38 -20.65 22.75 3.87
C ILE A 38 -20.11 24.19 3.80
N ARG A 39 -20.00 24.84 4.97
CA ARG A 39 -19.33 26.15 5.14
C ARG A 39 -17.90 26.11 4.61
N ARG A 40 -17.45 27.22 4.01
CA ARG A 40 -16.12 27.33 3.37
C ARG A 40 -14.96 26.88 4.27
N ASP A 41 -15.08 27.15 5.57
CA ASP A 41 -14.07 26.84 6.59
C ASP A 41 -13.85 25.33 6.79
N LEU A 42 -14.87 24.49 6.54
CA LEU A 42 -14.83 23.05 6.79
C LEU A 42 -14.56 22.21 5.54
N ARG A 43 -14.46 22.85 4.37
CA ARG A 43 -14.30 22.15 3.08
C ARG A 43 -13.05 21.27 3.02
N ASN A 44 -11.94 21.74 3.56
CA ASN A 44 -10.68 21.00 3.58
C ASN A 44 -10.77 19.76 4.48
N TYR A 45 -11.46 19.86 5.62
CA TYR A 45 -11.66 18.72 6.51
C TYR A 45 -12.57 17.66 5.87
N VAL A 46 -13.64 18.09 5.20
CA VAL A 46 -14.53 17.18 4.46
C VAL A 46 -13.75 16.42 3.38
N LEU A 47 -12.92 17.12 2.60
CA LEU A 47 -12.08 16.49 1.57
C LEU A 47 -11.07 15.51 2.19
N LEU A 48 -10.44 15.88 3.30
CA LEU A 48 -9.47 15.02 3.98
C LEU A 48 -10.14 13.74 4.50
N ILE A 49 -11.29 13.86 5.18
CA ILE A 49 -12.05 12.70 5.66
C ILE A 49 -12.51 11.84 4.49
N ALA A 50 -13.01 12.44 3.41
CA ALA A 50 -13.41 11.72 2.22
C ALA A 50 -12.25 10.92 1.63
N SER A 51 -11.04 11.51 1.53
CA SER A 51 -9.84 10.80 1.07
C SER A 51 -9.47 9.62 1.97
N ILE A 52 -9.56 9.77 3.30
CA ILE A 52 -9.28 8.69 4.25
C ILE A 52 -10.29 7.54 4.09
N VAL A 53 -11.59 7.86 4.05
CA VAL A 53 -12.66 6.86 3.88
C VAL A 53 -12.48 6.09 2.57
N PHE A 54 -12.16 6.81 1.50
CA PHE A 54 -11.93 6.21 0.19
C PHE A 54 -10.72 5.25 0.21
N TYR A 55 -9.61 5.66 0.79
CA TYR A 55 -8.42 4.80 0.90
C TYR A 55 -8.65 3.59 1.80
N ALA A 56 -9.41 3.74 2.89
CA ALA A 56 -9.76 2.64 3.80
C ALA A 56 -10.58 1.55 3.09
N TRP A 57 -11.42 1.95 2.13
CA TRP A 57 -12.23 1.03 1.36
C TRP A 57 -11.42 0.23 0.34
N GLY A 58 -10.47 0.88 -0.34
CA GLY A 58 -9.63 0.22 -1.35
C GLY A 58 -8.68 -0.80 -0.73
N GLU A 59 -7.82 -0.33 0.18
CA GLU A 59 -6.83 -1.20 0.84
C GLU A 59 -6.37 -0.62 2.18
N PRO A 60 -7.01 -1.02 3.29
CA PRO A 60 -6.80 -0.39 4.60
C PRO A 60 -5.38 -0.59 5.15
N ALA A 61 -4.69 -1.65 4.73
CA ALA A 61 -3.30 -1.92 5.13
C ALA A 61 -2.34 -0.82 4.65
N TYR A 62 -2.49 -0.33 3.43
CA TYR A 62 -1.64 0.75 2.89
C TYR A 62 -2.04 2.13 3.43
N LEU A 63 -3.30 2.31 3.82
CA LEU A 63 -3.76 3.55 4.46
C LEU A 63 -3.01 3.84 5.77
N ALA A 64 -2.81 2.83 6.62
CA ALA A 64 -2.13 3.03 7.90
C ALA A 64 -0.71 3.56 7.69
N VAL A 65 0.02 2.95 6.74
CA VAL A 65 1.38 3.37 6.38
C VAL A 65 1.37 4.80 5.82
N MET A 66 0.47 5.09 4.87
CA MET A 66 0.35 6.42 4.29
C MET A 66 0.07 7.50 5.35
N LEU A 67 -0.84 7.25 6.29
CA LEU A 67 -1.13 8.19 7.37
C LEU A 67 0.08 8.43 8.27
N ILE A 68 0.80 7.36 8.64
CA ILE A 68 2.03 7.47 9.44
C ILE A 68 3.09 8.29 8.70
N THR A 69 3.26 8.07 7.39
CA THR A 69 4.19 8.83 6.55
C THR A 69 3.79 10.31 6.49
N ILE A 70 2.52 10.62 6.24
CA ILE A 70 2.03 12.01 6.19
C ILE A 70 2.27 12.73 7.52
N ILE A 71 1.91 12.09 8.65
CA ILE A 71 2.07 12.69 9.98
C ILE A 71 3.56 12.88 10.29
N SER A 72 4.40 11.88 10.01
CA SER A 72 5.85 11.97 10.25
C SER A 72 6.46 13.10 9.43
N ASN A 73 6.13 13.21 8.14
CA ASN A 73 6.59 14.29 7.29
C ASN A 73 6.09 15.66 7.74
N TYR A 74 4.85 15.75 8.20
CA TYR A 74 4.31 17.00 8.74
C TYR A 74 5.08 17.45 9.99
N VAL A 75 5.39 16.51 10.89
CA VAL A 75 6.20 16.79 12.08
C VAL A 75 7.61 17.22 11.67
N PHE A 76 8.27 16.48 10.78
CA PHE A 76 9.60 16.86 10.28
C PHE A 76 9.59 18.24 9.62
N ALA A 77 8.56 18.56 8.83
CA ALA A 77 8.42 19.87 8.18
C ALA A 77 8.36 21.01 9.20
N ILE A 78 7.58 20.86 10.29
CA ILE A 78 7.51 21.86 11.37
C ILE A 78 8.87 22.02 12.07
N TYR A 79 9.57 20.91 12.35
CA TYR A 79 10.90 20.96 12.96
C TYR A 79 11.94 21.65 12.05
N ILE A 80 11.87 21.41 10.74
CA ILE A 80 12.73 22.02 9.72
C ILE A 80 12.44 23.52 9.59
N GLU A 81 11.17 23.93 9.66
CA GLU A 81 10.75 25.35 9.57
C GLU A 81 11.27 26.17 10.76
N LYS A 82 11.28 25.58 11.96
CA LYS A 82 11.77 26.24 13.18
C LYS A 82 13.30 26.36 13.25
N MET A 83 14.05 25.68 12.38
CA MET A 83 15.51 25.74 12.38
C MET A 83 16.03 26.89 11.50
N PRO A 84 17.07 27.62 11.95
CA PRO A 84 17.73 28.62 11.13
C PRO A 84 18.33 27.96 9.87
N ILE A 85 18.41 28.73 8.79
CA ILE A 85 19.05 28.32 7.54
C ILE A 85 20.51 27.94 7.83
N GLY A 86 20.84 26.66 7.61
CA GLY A 86 22.15 26.08 7.88
C GLY A 86 22.20 24.57 7.60
N GLY A 87 23.38 23.96 7.78
CA GLY A 87 23.61 22.54 7.43
C GLY A 87 22.72 21.53 8.19
N LYS A 88 22.30 21.86 9.42
CA LYS A 88 21.39 21.01 10.20
C LYS A 88 20.01 20.89 9.54
N ARG A 89 19.49 21.97 8.95
CA ARG A 89 18.21 21.97 8.22
C ARG A 89 18.26 21.03 7.01
N LEU A 90 19.38 21.07 6.27
CA LEU A 90 19.60 20.20 5.12
C LEU A 90 19.69 18.71 5.54
N PHE A 91 20.34 18.43 6.66
CA PHE A 91 20.43 17.06 7.19
C PHE A 91 19.04 16.49 7.53
N PHE A 92 18.18 17.24 8.23
CA PHE A 92 16.81 16.78 8.54
C PHE A 92 15.95 16.59 7.29
N LEU A 93 16.11 17.44 6.26
CA LEU A 93 15.46 17.24 4.97
C LEU A 93 15.91 15.94 4.29
N ILE A 94 17.22 15.70 4.22
CA ILE A 94 17.76 14.48 3.62
C ILE A 94 17.30 13.24 4.40
N ALA A 95 17.28 13.32 5.73
CA ALA A 95 16.81 12.23 6.59
C ALA A 95 15.33 11.92 6.35
N ALA A 96 14.45 12.92 6.31
CA ALA A 96 13.02 12.73 6.03
C ALA A 96 12.79 12.08 4.65
N ILE A 97 13.45 12.60 3.61
CA ILE A 97 13.37 12.04 2.25
C ILE A 97 13.91 10.60 2.23
N SER A 98 15.00 10.33 2.94
CA SER A 98 15.58 8.98 3.00
C SER A 98 14.64 7.97 3.65
N VAL A 99 13.90 8.37 4.69
CA VAL A 99 12.88 7.54 5.34
C VAL A 99 11.73 7.25 4.37
N ASP A 100 11.23 8.26 3.65
CA ASP A 100 10.17 8.06 2.66
C ASP A 100 10.61 7.09 1.54
N LEU A 101 11.83 7.26 1.04
CA LEU A 101 12.41 6.36 0.03
C LEU A 101 12.59 4.94 0.57
N ALA A 102 13.01 4.79 1.83
CA ALA A 102 13.17 3.48 2.46
C ALA A 102 11.82 2.75 2.60
N ILE A 103 10.77 3.45 3.02
CA ILE A 103 9.41 2.91 3.10
C ILE A 103 8.91 2.48 1.71
N LEU A 104 9.11 3.33 0.71
CA LEU A 104 8.73 3.02 -0.68
C LEU A 104 9.51 1.83 -1.23
N GLY A 105 10.81 1.78 -0.97
CA GLY A 105 11.71 0.70 -1.35
C GLY A 105 11.32 -0.62 -0.70
N TYR A 106 10.99 -0.61 0.59
CA TYR A 106 10.47 -1.78 1.29
C TYR A 106 9.22 -2.32 0.58
N PHE A 107 8.18 -1.49 0.39
CA PHE A 107 6.94 -1.95 -0.22
C PHE A 107 7.09 -2.45 -1.67
N LYS A 108 7.99 -1.84 -2.44
CA LYS A 108 8.21 -2.22 -3.84
C LYS A 108 9.07 -3.46 -4.00
N TYR A 109 10.09 -3.63 -3.16
CA TYR A 109 11.12 -4.65 -3.33
C TYR A 109 11.06 -5.78 -2.29
N PHE A 110 10.16 -5.72 -1.30
CA PHE A 110 10.04 -6.78 -0.30
C PHE A 110 9.75 -8.15 -0.93
N ASN A 111 8.82 -8.22 -1.88
CA ASN A 111 8.51 -9.47 -2.58
C ASN A 111 9.71 -10.00 -3.39
N PHE A 112 10.48 -9.10 -4.02
CA PHE A 112 11.69 -9.47 -4.74
C PHE A 112 12.80 -9.96 -3.80
N LEU A 113 12.99 -9.30 -2.65
CA LEU A 113 13.94 -9.73 -1.62
C LEU A 113 13.61 -11.12 -1.07
N ILE A 114 12.33 -11.36 -0.75
CA ILE A 114 11.84 -12.67 -0.31
C ILE A 114 12.08 -13.73 -1.38
N GLU A 115 11.79 -13.42 -2.65
CA GLU A 115 12.00 -14.35 -3.76
C GLU A 115 13.48 -14.70 -3.98
N ASN A 116 14.38 -13.72 -3.91
CA ASN A 116 15.83 -13.95 -4.02
C ASN A 116 16.39 -14.73 -2.83
N ILE A 117 15.95 -14.42 -1.61
CA ILE A 117 16.32 -15.21 -0.41
C ILE A 117 15.81 -16.64 -0.59
N ASN A 118 14.56 -16.82 -1.01
CA ASN A 118 13.99 -18.16 -1.20
C ASN A 118 14.70 -18.94 -2.32
N LEU A 119 15.22 -18.27 -3.37
CA LEU A 119 16.05 -18.88 -4.42
C LEU A 119 17.47 -19.22 -3.93
N LEU A 120 18.09 -18.35 -3.15
CA LEU A 120 19.43 -18.57 -2.59
C LEU A 120 19.45 -19.64 -1.48
N PHE A 121 18.39 -19.69 -0.66
CA PHE A 121 18.19 -20.71 0.37
C PHE A 121 17.52 -21.98 -0.18
N LYS A 122 17.14 -22.03 -1.46
CA LYS A 122 16.70 -23.23 -2.19
C LYS A 122 17.87 -24.17 -2.52
N THR A 123 18.67 -24.50 -1.51
CA THR A 123 19.51 -25.70 -1.61
C THR A 123 18.61 -26.93 -1.60
N ASN A 124 18.47 -27.53 -2.79
CA ASN A 124 18.11 -28.92 -3.06
C ASN A 124 16.67 -29.42 -2.83
N SER A 125 15.71 -28.91 -3.61
CA SER A 125 14.47 -29.67 -3.90
C SER A 125 14.51 -30.50 -5.19
N ASP A 126 15.64 -30.56 -5.89
CA ASP A 126 15.78 -31.38 -7.10
C ASP A 126 16.11 -32.85 -6.78
N PHE A 127 16.66 -33.14 -5.59
CA PHE A 127 16.94 -34.52 -5.17
C PHE A 127 15.68 -35.31 -4.77
N VAL A 128 14.63 -34.66 -4.26
CA VAL A 128 13.39 -35.35 -3.82
C VAL A 128 12.54 -35.82 -5.03
N LYS A 129 12.60 -35.12 -6.17
CA LYS A 129 11.86 -35.55 -7.38
C LYS A 129 12.49 -36.76 -8.06
N GLN A 130 13.81 -36.95 -8.02
CA GLN A 130 14.44 -38.11 -8.65
C GLN A 130 14.26 -39.40 -7.85
N THR A 131 14.25 -39.34 -6.51
CA THR A 131 14.04 -40.54 -5.67
C THR A 131 12.61 -41.08 -5.73
N LEU A 132 11.60 -40.22 -5.92
CA LEU A 132 10.20 -40.63 -6.05
C LEU A 132 9.90 -41.29 -7.40
N ILE A 133 10.68 -41.01 -8.45
CA ILE A 133 10.51 -41.60 -9.78
C ILE A 133 11.23 -42.95 -9.87
N SER A 134 12.38 -43.13 -9.19
CA SER A 134 13.10 -44.41 -9.16
C SER A 134 12.44 -45.47 -8.27
N LYS A 135 11.69 -45.09 -7.22
CA LYS A 135 11.05 -46.05 -6.29
C LYS A 135 9.65 -46.51 -6.73
N ASN A 136 9.04 -45.83 -7.70
CA ASN A 136 7.69 -46.16 -8.21
C ASN A 136 7.75 -46.95 -9.54
N SER A 137 8.93 -47.45 -9.90
CA SER A 137 9.21 -48.27 -11.09
C SER A 137 9.78 -49.66 -10.75
N GLU A 138 9.77 -50.05 -9.47
CA GLU A 138 9.91 -51.45 -9.00
C GLU A 138 8.55 -51.94 -8.50
#